data_AF-A0A6N7VSQ4-F1
#
_entry.id   AF-A0A6N7VSQ4-F1
#
_cell.length_a   1.000
_cell.length_b   1.000
_cell.length_c   1.000
_cell.angle_alpha   90.00
_cell.angle_beta   90.00
_cell.angle_gamma   90.00
#
_symmetry.space_group_name_H-M   'P 1'
#
loop_
_entity.id
_entity.type
_entity.pdbx_description
1 polymer ?
#
loop_
_entity_poly.entity_id
_entity_poly.type
_entity_poly.pdbx_seq_one_letter_code
_entity_poly.pdbx_strand_id
1 'polypeptide(L)'
;MTLWNKYKNIILIVTLNLLLCLIVVYLSPRFDILTLLGFLLINLFLFLLLVKREKKKERELDDKINNIFLLLHSLNIDSSNEEIRDDEFGKLRDEIIKIILENKRIADNSEKNKETLREYTEDIAHQIKTPLTGSLLLIDLLEGSEDKNSKEYITRLRDNLLRLYNLADILLELASLDSGTIEMSKDKVSVKEFVEEIIINISDYFSTSDVNISLHGDDFILICDKDWTYEAVFNVVKNGIEATKNKHIEIYLKETNLYKSIIVEDFSEGMNKQMLEKVLKRFYKANPKSKGYGIGLPMAKSVMEKQNGELLYHRGKKSNTFELRFYN
;
A
#
# COMPACT_ATOMS: atom_id res chain seq x y z
N MET A 1 -34.56 -20.33 7.35
CA MET A 1 -34.86 -21.48 8.23
C MET A 1 -36.38 -21.52 8.46
N THR A 2 -37.10 -22.25 7.63
CA THR A 2 -38.56 -22.10 7.45
C THR A 2 -39.34 -22.59 8.67
N LEU A 3 -40.43 -21.88 9.02
CA LEU A 3 -41.43 -22.25 10.03
C LEU A 3 -41.81 -23.75 9.99
N TRP A 4 -41.76 -24.34 8.79
CA TRP A 4 -41.91 -25.77 8.52
C TRP A 4 -41.05 -26.69 9.40
N ASN A 5 -39.77 -26.37 9.65
CA ASN A 5 -38.89 -27.22 10.46
C ASN A 5 -39.26 -27.19 11.96
N LYS A 6 -39.79 -26.07 12.44
CA LYS A 6 -40.29 -25.92 13.83
C LYS A 6 -41.55 -26.75 14.03
N TYR A 7 -42.48 -26.72 13.07
CA TYR A 7 -43.71 -27.50 13.11
C TYR A 7 -43.51 -28.97 12.73
N LYS A 8 -42.47 -29.35 11.99
CA LYS A 8 -42.20 -30.74 11.59
C LYS A 8 -42.09 -31.69 12.78
N ASN A 9 -41.39 -31.27 13.84
CA ASN A 9 -41.29 -32.09 15.05
C ASN A 9 -42.62 -32.18 15.79
N ILE A 10 -43.35 -31.06 15.90
CA ILE A 10 -44.67 -31.00 16.54
C ILE A 10 -45.67 -31.89 15.78
N ILE A 11 -45.70 -31.79 14.46
CA ILE A 11 -46.56 -32.61 13.59
C ILE A 11 -46.19 -34.09 13.71
N LEU A 12 -44.89 -34.44 13.71
CA LEU A 12 -44.43 -35.82 13.93
C LEU A 12 -44.88 -36.37 15.30
N ILE A 13 -44.85 -35.53 16.34
CA ILE A 13 -45.29 -35.93 17.69
C ILE A 13 -46.79 -36.16 17.72
N VAL A 14 -47.57 -35.26 17.12
CA VAL A 14 -49.02 -35.36 17.04
C VAL A 14 -49.43 -36.60 16.22
N THR A 15 -48.78 -36.86 15.09
CA THR A 15 -49.08 -38.04 14.26
C THR A 15 -48.67 -39.34 14.96
N LEU A 16 -47.50 -39.39 15.61
CA LEU A 16 -47.07 -40.56 16.38
C LEU A 16 -48.03 -40.83 17.54
N ASN A 17 -48.47 -39.78 18.25
CA ASN A 17 -49.47 -39.91 19.32
C ASN A 17 -50.80 -40.43 18.81
N LEU A 18 -51.30 -39.88 17.69
CA LEU A 18 -52.55 -40.30 17.07
C LEU A 18 -52.49 -41.77 16.62
N LEU A 19 -51.36 -42.21 16.07
CA LEU A 19 -51.12 -43.59 15.66
C LEU A 19 -51.02 -44.52 16.87
N LEU A 20 -50.37 -44.09 17.96
CA LEU A 20 -50.34 -44.82 19.22
C LEU A 20 -51.74 -44.99 19.83
N CYS A 21 -52.55 -43.93 19.80
CA CYS A 21 -53.96 -43.98 20.22
C CYS A 21 -54.76 -45.01 19.40
N LEU A 22 -54.61 -45.00 18.07
CA LEU A 22 -55.28 -45.97 17.20
C LEU A 22 -54.84 -47.42 17.48
N ILE A 23 -53.57 -47.65 17.77
CA ILE A 23 -53.03 -48.97 18.15
C ILE A 23 -53.64 -49.44 19.48
N VAL A 24 -53.72 -48.57 20.50
CA VAL A 24 -54.31 -48.91 21.81
C VAL A 24 -55.80 -49.25 21.68
N VAL A 25 -56.55 -48.49 20.87
CA VAL A 25 -57.97 -48.76 20.56
C VAL A 25 -58.12 -50.11 19.84
N TYR A 26 -57.21 -50.46 18.93
CA TYR A 26 -57.23 -51.72 18.18
C TYR A 26 -56.91 -52.94 19.04
N LEU A 27 -55.89 -52.88 19.90
CA LEU A 27 -55.46 -53.99 20.75
C LEU A 27 -56.41 -54.27 21.92
N SER A 28 -57.10 -53.25 22.42
CA SER A 28 -57.88 -53.35 23.65
C SER A 28 -59.15 -52.47 23.59
N PRO A 29 -60.23 -52.94 22.92
CA PRO A 29 -61.46 -52.16 22.75
C PRO A 29 -62.19 -51.84 24.06
N ARG A 30 -61.84 -52.54 25.16
CA ARG A 30 -62.44 -52.38 26.49
C ARG A 30 -61.70 -51.41 27.42
N PHE A 31 -60.55 -50.85 26.99
CA PHE A 31 -59.76 -49.84 27.73
C PHE A 31 -59.50 -50.18 29.22
N ASP A 32 -58.71 -51.23 29.46
CA ASP A 32 -58.31 -51.59 30.83
C ASP A 32 -57.25 -50.62 31.40
N ILE A 33 -57.27 -50.36 32.71
CA ILE A 33 -56.40 -49.41 33.43
C ILE A 33 -54.89 -49.63 33.13
N LEU A 34 -54.46 -50.89 32.95
CA LEU A 34 -53.07 -51.21 32.59
C LEU A 34 -52.64 -50.62 31.24
N THR A 35 -53.55 -50.61 30.25
CA THR A 35 -53.26 -50.07 28.91
C THR A 35 -53.13 -48.54 28.92
N LEU A 36 -53.94 -47.87 29.73
CA LEU A 36 -53.86 -46.43 29.97
C LEU A 36 -52.53 -46.04 30.66
N LEU A 37 -52.12 -46.79 31.68
CA LEU A 37 -50.83 -46.60 32.35
C LEU A 37 -49.65 -46.78 31.39
N GLY A 38 -49.67 -47.83 30.56
CA GLY A 38 -48.65 -48.07 29.54
C GLY A 38 -48.57 -46.93 28.52
N PHE A 39 -49.71 -46.44 28.04
CA PHE A 39 -49.79 -45.30 27.11
C PHE A 39 -49.19 -44.02 27.71
N LEU A 40 -49.50 -43.71 28.98
CA LEU A 40 -48.97 -42.55 29.69
C LEU A 40 -47.45 -42.65 29.88
N LEU A 41 -46.93 -43.84 30.22
CA LEU A 41 -45.49 -44.06 30.39
C LEU A 41 -44.72 -43.90 29.07
N ILE A 42 -45.25 -44.41 27.95
CA ILE A 42 -44.64 -44.24 26.63
C ILE A 42 -44.60 -42.76 26.23
N ASN A 43 -45.70 -42.02 26.48
CA ASN A 43 -45.75 -40.60 26.20
C ASN A 43 -44.78 -39.78 27.06
N LEU A 44 -44.69 -40.10 28.35
CA LEU A 44 -43.72 -39.47 29.24
C LEU A 44 -42.28 -39.73 28.79
N PHE A 45 -41.97 -40.97 28.37
CA PHE A 45 -40.66 -41.32 27.85
C PHE A 45 -40.32 -40.57 26.56
N LEU A 46 -41.26 -40.51 25.60
CA LEU A 46 -41.11 -39.73 24.37
C LEU A 46 -40.89 -38.24 24.68
N PHE A 47 -41.65 -37.68 25.61
CA PHE A 47 -41.49 -36.29 26.05
C PHE A 47 -40.09 -36.02 26.63
N LEU A 48 -39.60 -36.88 27.52
CA LEU A 48 -38.25 -36.74 28.09
C LEU A 48 -37.15 -36.83 27.02
N LEU A 49 -37.29 -37.74 26.04
CA LEU A 49 -36.35 -37.83 24.91
C LEU A 49 -36.33 -36.55 24.06
N LEU A 50 -37.50 -35.95 23.82
CA LEU A 50 -37.61 -34.71 23.06
C LEU A 50 -36.96 -33.54 23.78
N VAL A 51 -37.27 -33.35 25.07
CA VAL A 51 -36.66 -32.30 25.89
C VAL A 51 -35.14 -32.46 25.92
N LYS A 52 -34.64 -33.69 26.06
CA LYS A 52 -33.19 -33.96 26.04
C LYS A 52 -32.57 -33.62 24.68
N ARG A 53 -33.26 -33.91 23.58
CA ARG A 53 -32.80 -33.61 22.21
C ARG A 53 -32.78 -32.11 21.94
N GLU A 54 -33.79 -31.36 22.39
CA GLU A 54 -33.83 -29.90 22.26
C GLU A 54 -32.72 -29.24 23.09
N LYS A 55 -32.57 -29.62 24.36
CA LYS A 55 -31.48 -29.12 25.21
C LYS A 55 -30.09 -29.42 24.64
N LYS A 56 -29.90 -30.56 23.98
CA LYS A 56 -28.62 -30.88 23.32
C LYS A 56 -28.34 -29.93 22.16
N LYS A 57 -29.34 -29.65 21.32
CA LYS A 57 -29.19 -28.70 20.20
C LYS A 57 -28.93 -27.28 20.65
N GLU A 58 -29.60 -26.84 21.73
CA GLU A 58 -29.39 -25.52 22.32
C GLU A 58 -27.94 -25.37 22.80
N ARG A 59 -27.42 -26.37 23.53
CA ARG A 59 -26.00 -26.39 23.93
C ARG A 59 -25.04 -26.37 22.74
N GLU A 60 -25.29 -27.19 21.72
CA GLU A 60 -24.46 -27.20 20.50
C GLU A 60 -24.48 -25.84 19.78
N LEU A 61 -25.61 -25.12 19.82
CA LEU A 61 -25.72 -23.78 19.24
C LEU A 61 -24.97 -22.75 20.08
N ASP A 62 -25.12 -22.78 21.40
CA ASP A 62 -24.40 -21.89 22.32
C ASP A 62 -22.89 -22.09 22.21
N ASP A 63 -22.42 -23.34 22.12
CA ASP A 63 -21.01 -23.65 21.92
C ASP A 63 -20.50 -23.07 20.60
N LYS A 64 -21.28 -23.16 19.51
CA LYS A 64 -20.92 -22.55 18.22
C LYS A 64 -20.86 -21.02 18.30
N ILE A 65 -21.82 -20.39 18.96
CA ILE A 65 -21.85 -18.94 19.17
C ILE A 65 -20.62 -18.51 19.99
N ASN A 66 -20.31 -19.22 21.07
CA ASN A 66 -19.14 -18.95 21.89
C ASN A 66 -17.82 -19.08 21.10
N ASN A 67 -17.72 -20.09 20.22
CA ASN A 67 -16.55 -20.22 19.34
C ASN A 67 -16.40 -19.01 18.40
N ILE A 68 -17.49 -18.48 17.84
CA ILE A 68 -17.45 -17.26 17.02
C ILE A 68 -17.04 -16.04 17.86
N PHE A 69 -17.53 -15.93 19.09
CA PHE A 69 -17.09 -14.86 20.00
C PHE A 69 -15.60 -14.96 20.33
N LEU A 70 -15.10 -16.17 20.56
CA LEU A 70 -13.66 -16.41 20.78
C LEU A 70 -12.84 -16.02 19.56
N LEU A 71 -13.32 -16.34 18.35
CA LEU A 71 -12.70 -15.94 17.09
C LEU A 71 -12.62 -14.42 16.94
N LEU A 72 -13.67 -13.69 17.33
CA LEU A 72 -13.71 -12.23 17.23
C LEU A 72 -12.75 -11.54 18.21
N HIS A 73 -12.46 -12.18 19.34
CA HIS A 73 -11.55 -11.67 20.35
C HIS A 73 -10.09 -12.13 20.17
N SER A 74 -9.82 -13.14 19.34
CA SER A 74 -8.46 -13.60 19.07
C SER A 74 -7.80 -12.71 18.00
N LEU A 75 -6.93 -11.79 18.45
CA LEU A 75 -6.14 -10.91 17.57
C LEU A 75 -5.08 -11.65 16.73
N ASN A 76 -4.84 -12.93 17.02
CA ASN A 76 -3.89 -13.79 16.31
C ASN A 76 -4.57 -15.11 15.93
N ILE A 77 -5.43 -15.05 14.92
CA ILE A 77 -5.85 -16.27 14.24
C ILE A 77 -4.66 -16.72 13.40
N ASP A 78 -3.99 -17.78 13.84
CA ASP A 78 -3.15 -18.58 12.97
C ASP A 78 -4.12 -19.37 12.07
N SER A 79 -4.49 -18.77 10.94
CA SER A 79 -5.53 -19.25 10.01
C SER A 79 -5.16 -20.58 9.31
N SER A 80 -4.06 -21.19 9.75
CA SER A 80 -3.46 -22.39 9.18
C SER A 80 -4.09 -23.69 9.70
N ASN A 81 -4.85 -23.65 10.81
CA ASN A 81 -5.33 -24.87 11.48
C ASN A 81 -6.83 -24.93 11.82
N GLU A 82 -7.65 -23.96 11.40
CA GLU A 82 -9.10 -24.10 11.58
C GLU A 82 -9.69 -25.01 10.49
N GLU A 83 -10.14 -26.20 10.88
CA GLU A 83 -10.92 -27.09 10.03
C GLU A 83 -12.09 -26.30 9.42
N ILE A 84 -12.13 -26.23 8.08
CA ILE A 84 -13.27 -25.67 7.35
C ILE A 84 -14.48 -26.55 7.65
N ARG A 85 -15.25 -26.15 8.66
CA ARG A 85 -16.51 -26.79 9.05
C ARG A 85 -17.63 -26.15 8.25
N ASP A 86 -18.13 -26.86 7.25
CA ASP A 86 -19.33 -26.46 6.50
C ASP A 86 -20.57 -26.62 7.39
N ASP A 87 -20.80 -25.63 8.26
CA ASP A 87 -21.96 -25.54 9.13
C ASP A 87 -22.75 -24.25 8.88
N GLU A 88 -23.89 -24.10 9.56
CA GLU A 88 -24.82 -22.97 9.37
C GLU A 88 -24.17 -21.59 9.59
N PHE A 89 -22.97 -21.53 10.20
CA PHE A 89 -22.19 -20.32 10.42
C PHE A 89 -20.92 -20.22 9.57
N GLY A 90 -20.65 -21.16 8.67
CA GLY A 90 -19.44 -21.17 7.84
C GLY A 90 -19.20 -19.83 7.12
N LYS A 91 -20.22 -19.30 6.44
CA LYS A 91 -20.15 -18.00 5.75
C LYS A 91 -19.85 -16.82 6.69
N LEU A 92 -20.41 -16.83 7.90
CA LEU A 92 -20.18 -15.78 8.88
C LEU A 92 -18.74 -15.85 9.42
N ARG A 93 -18.25 -17.06 9.68
CA ARG A 93 -16.86 -17.30 10.09
C ARG A 93 -15.89 -16.81 9.01
N ASP A 94 -16.12 -17.14 7.75
CA ASP A 94 -15.27 -16.71 6.64
C ASP A 94 -15.19 -15.18 6.53
N GLU A 95 -16.32 -14.49 6.68
CA GLU A 95 -16.35 -13.02 6.65
C GLU A 95 -15.63 -12.41 7.87
N ILE A 96 -15.79 -12.99 9.06
CA ILE A 96 -15.05 -12.56 10.27
C ILE A 96 -13.55 -12.76 10.08
N ILE A 97 -13.11 -13.90 9.58
CA ILE A 97 -11.69 -14.17 9.29
C ILE A 97 -11.16 -13.13 8.30
N LYS A 98 -11.90 -12.84 7.22
CA LYS A 98 -11.52 -11.84 6.23
C LYS A 98 -11.33 -10.45 6.86
N ILE A 99 -12.27 -10.02 7.70
CA ILE A 99 -12.19 -8.73 8.42
C ILE A 99 -10.99 -8.71 9.38
N ILE A 100 -10.72 -9.79 10.11
CA ILE A 100 -9.57 -9.87 11.02
C ILE A 100 -8.25 -9.78 10.26
N LEU A 101 -8.13 -10.49 9.13
CA LEU A 101 -6.96 -10.41 8.26
C LEU A 101 -6.77 -9.00 7.66
N GLU A 102 -7.87 -8.35 7.24
CA GLU A 102 -7.84 -6.97 6.75
C GLU A 102 -7.42 -5.98 7.83
N ASN A 103 -8.00 -6.08 9.03
CA ASN A 103 -7.61 -5.25 10.18
C ASN A 103 -6.16 -5.46 10.59
N LYS A 104 -5.67 -6.70 10.58
CA LYS A 104 -4.25 -7.00 10.82
C LYS A 104 -3.36 -6.34 9.77
N ARG A 105 -3.72 -6.44 8.49
CA ARG A 105 -2.99 -5.77 7.40
C ARG A 105 -3.01 -4.25 7.55
N ILE A 106 -4.13 -3.66 7.96
CA ILE A 106 -4.24 -2.22 8.23
C ILE A 106 -3.33 -1.83 9.41
N ALA A 107 -3.34 -2.59 10.50
CA ALA A 107 -2.48 -2.35 11.65
C ALA A 107 -0.99 -2.46 11.30
N ASP A 108 -0.58 -3.51 10.59
CA ASP A 108 0.80 -3.71 10.13
C ASP A 108 1.26 -2.59 9.20
N ASN A 109 0.40 -2.15 8.27
CA ASN A 109 0.69 -1.01 7.40
C ASN A 109 0.77 0.31 8.18
N SER A 110 -0.10 0.51 9.17
CA SER A 110 -0.08 1.70 10.04
C SER A 110 1.23 1.77 10.83
N GLU A 111 1.72 0.66 11.39
CA GLU A 111 2.98 0.65 12.12
C GLU A 111 4.17 0.93 11.20
N LYS A 112 4.21 0.31 10.00
CA LYS A 112 5.24 0.60 8.99
C LYS A 112 5.24 2.06 8.55
N ASN A 113 4.07 2.66 8.35
CA ASN A 113 3.95 4.07 7.98
C ASN A 113 4.46 4.98 9.09
N LYS A 114 4.18 4.64 10.35
CA LYS A 114 4.68 5.38 11.51
C LYS A 114 6.19 5.31 11.64
N GLU A 115 6.79 4.13 11.44
CA GLU A 115 8.24 3.95 11.42
C GLU A 115 8.88 4.76 10.29
N THR A 116 8.32 4.67 9.08
CA THR A 116 8.78 5.43 7.90
C THR A 116 8.70 6.95 8.13
N LEU A 117 7.61 7.45 8.73
CA LEU A 117 7.45 8.86 9.06
C LEU A 117 8.50 9.32 10.09
N ARG A 118 8.84 8.47 11.06
CA ARG A 118 9.89 8.77 12.04
C ARG A 118 11.25 8.88 11.35
N GLU A 119 11.60 7.93 10.49
CA GLU A 119 12.84 7.97 9.68
C GLU A 119 12.93 9.27 8.87
N TYR A 120 11.86 9.64 8.16
CA TYR A 120 11.85 10.87 7.34
C TYR A 120 11.98 12.13 8.19
N THR A 121 11.35 12.18 9.36
CA THR A 121 11.45 13.33 10.26
C THR A 121 12.87 13.50 10.79
N GLU A 122 13.53 12.40 11.15
CA GLU A 122 14.94 12.39 11.59
C GLU A 122 15.86 12.88 10.45
N ASP A 123 15.66 12.39 9.23
CA ASP A 123 16.45 12.79 8.05
C ASP A 123 16.25 14.27 7.70
N ILE A 124 15.01 14.77 7.70
CA ILE A 124 14.70 16.19 7.46
C ILE A 124 15.40 17.06 8.49
N ALA A 125 15.31 16.70 9.78
CA ALA A 125 15.98 17.43 10.84
C ALA A 125 17.49 17.49 10.63
N HIS A 126 18.11 16.39 10.19
CA HIS A 126 19.53 16.37 9.83
C HIS A 126 19.86 17.29 8.64
N GLN A 127 19.08 17.25 7.56
CA GLN A 127 19.29 18.09 6.37
C GLN A 127 19.15 19.59 6.68
N ILE A 128 18.31 19.96 7.64
CA ILE A 128 18.15 21.35 8.10
C ILE A 128 19.30 21.75 9.03
N LYS A 129 19.66 20.89 9.99
CA LYS A 129 20.64 21.21 11.04
C LYS A 129 22.02 21.51 10.47
N THR A 130 22.46 20.79 9.44
CA THR A 130 23.79 20.97 8.84
C THR A 130 24.04 22.37 8.26
N PRO A 131 23.25 22.87 7.28
CA PRO A 131 23.43 24.22 6.74
C PRO A 131 23.13 25.31 7.78
N LEU A 132 22.21 25.07 8.72
CA LEU A 132 21.92 26.01 9.80
C LEU A 132 23.12 26.18 10.75
N THR A 133 23.71 25.08 11.22
CA THR A 133 24.89 25.11 12.10
C THR A 133 26.08 25.78 11.41
N GLY A 134 26.30 25.46 10.13
CA GLY A 134 27.34 26.12 9.33
C GLY A 134 27.10 27.62 9.16
N SER A 135 25.83 28.04 9.02
CA SER A 135 25.48 29.45 8.91
C SER A 135 25.70 30.21 10.22
N LEU A 136 25.32 29.61 11.37
CA LEU A 136 25.57 30.19 12.70
C LEU A 136 27.08 30.41 12.93
N LEU A 137 27.91 29.39 12.63
CA LEU A 137 29.37 29.53 12.73
C LEU A 137 29.92 30.66 11.83
N LEU A 138 29.40 30.80 10.60
CA LEU A 138 29.83 31.88 9.70
C LEU A 138 29.42 33.26 10.22
N ILE A 139 28.28 33.38 10.89
CA ILE A 139 27.84 34.62 11.56
C ILE A 139 28.79 34.94 12.71
N ASP A 140 29.09 33.98 13.58
CA ASP A 140 30.02 34.18 14.71
C ASP A 140 31.41 34.66 14.24
N LEU A 141 31.90 34.10 13.12
CA LEU A 141 33.16 34.51 12.50
C LEU A 141 33.12 35.93 11.91
N LEU A 142 31.95 36.35 11.39
CA LEU A 142 31.73 37.70 10.87
C LEU A 142 31.64 38.74 12.00
N GLU A 143 31.05 38.40 13.14
CA GLU A 143 30.95 39.30 14.29
C GLU A 143 32.30 39.51 15.01
N GLY A 144 33.17 38.50 14.98
CA GLY A 144 34.46 38.52 15.68
C GLY A 144 35.67 39.06 14.90
N SER A 145 35.53 39.52 13.65
CA SER A 145 36.67 39.90 12.81
C SER A 145 36.48 41.19 12.00
N GLU A 146 37.52 42.03 11.95
CA GLU A 146 37.62 43.20 11.02
C GLU A 146 38.21 42.81 9.63
N ASP A 147 38.19 41.52 9.25
CA ASP A 147 39.13 40.96 8.25
C ASP A 147 38.55 40.64 6.85
N LYS A 148 39.47 40.57 5.88
CA LYS A 148 39.32 40.50 4.41
C LYS A 148 38.43 39.39 3.83
N ASN A 149 38.01 38.40 4.62
CA ASN A 149 37.24 37.24 4.16
C ASN A 149 35.72 37.38 4.31
N SER A 150 35.22 38.52 4.79
CA SER A 150 33.78 38.77 5.00
C SER A 150 32.92 38.42 3.76
N LYS A 151 33.39 38.75 2.54
CA LYS A 151 32.69 38.40 1.29
C LYS A 151 32.56 36.89 1.06
N GLU A 152 33.59 36.11 1.37
CA GLU A 152 33.55 34.65 1.22
C GLU A 152 32.54 34.04 2.21
N TYR A 153 32.54 34.51 3.47
CA TYR A 153 31.60 34.04 4.48
C TYR A 153 30.15 34.38 4.14
N ILE A 154 29.88 35.62 3.69
CA ILE A 154 28.56 36.02 3.20
C ILE A 154 28.12 35.15 2.02
N THR A 155 29.03 34.80 1.11
CA THR A 155 28.73 33.94 -0.04
C THR A 155 28.33 32.52 0.42
N ARG A 156 29.10 31.92 1.33
CA ARG A 156 28.78 30.60 1.89
C ARG A 156 27.48 30.59 2.70
N LEU A 157 27.20 31.68 3.43
CA LEU A 157 25.96 31.84 4.17
C LEU A 157 24.77 31.91 3.21
N ARG A 158 24.90 32.67 2.12
CA ARG A 158 23.89 32.71 1.05
C ARG A 158 23.66 31.33 0.44
N ASP A 159 24.71 30.57 0.16
CA ASP A 159 24.60 29.21 -0.37
C ASP A 159 23.87 28.27 0.60
N ASN A 160 24.14 28.37 1.90
CA ASN A 160 23.44 27.58 2.92
C ASN A 160 21.96 27.95 3.02
N LEU A 161 21.61 29.24 2.93
CA LEU A 161 20.22 29.70 2.92
C LEU A 161 19.49 29.25 1.66
N LEU A 162 20.13 29.33 0.48
CA LEU A 162 19.57 28.80 -0.76
C LEU A 162 19.31 27.29 -0.68
N ARG A 163 20.20 26.54 -0.03
CA ARG A 163 19.96 25.12 0.24
C ARG A 163 18.71 24.92 1.09
N LEU A 164 18.60 25.61 2.22
CA LEU A 164 17.43 25.51 3.09
C LEU A 164 16.13 25.89 2.37
N TYR A 165 16.16 26.93 1.53
CA TYR A 165 15.04 27.35 0.69
C TYR A 165 14.60 26.22 -0.26
N ASN A 166 15.54 25.67 -1.05
CA ASN A 166 15.23 24.57 -1.97
C ASN A 166 14.74 23.31 -1.24
N LEU A 167 15.23 23.04 -0.03
CA LEU A 167 14.74 21.92 0.77
C LEU A 167 13.29 22.14 1.19
N ALA A 168 12.92 23.36 1.58
CA ALA A 168 11.54 23.70 1.95
C ALA A 168 10.58 23.54 0.76
N ASP A 169 10.96 24.01 -0.43
CA ASP A 169 10.16 23.85 -1.65
C ASP A 169 9.90 22.36 -1.96
N ILE A 170 10.95 21.53 -1.92
CA ILE A 170 10.81 20.09 -2.18
C ILE A 170 9.93 19.41 -1.11
N LEU A 171 9.99 19.84 0.16
CA LEU A 171 9.12 19.30 1.21
C LEU A 171 7.66 19.67 0.97
N LEU A 172 7.38 20.87 0.47
CA LEU A 172 6.03 21.30 0.09
C LEU A 172 5.52 20.51 -1.11
N GLU A 173 6.35 20.28 -2.14
CA GLU A 173 6.01 19.42 -3.27
C GLU A 173 5.69 17.99 -2.83
N LEU A 174 6.54 17.39 -1.98
CA LEU A 174 6.28 16.05 -1.44
C LEU A 174 5.00 15.98 -0.61
N ALA A 175 4.75 16.95 0.27
CA ALA A 175 3.54 16.99 1.08
C ALA A 175 2.28 17.13 0.21
N SER A 176 2.38 17.97 -0.83
CA SER A 176 1.35 18.17 -1.85
C SER A 176 1.05 16.86 -2.56
N LEU A 177 2.09 16.15 -3.00
CA LEU A 177 1.97 14.84 -3.63
C LEU A 177 1.33 13.82 -2.67
N ASP A 178 1.80 13.68 -1.44
CA ASP A 178 1.35 12.64 -0.49
C ASP A 178 -0.07 12.83 0.04
N SER A 179 -0.53 14.08 0.15
CA SER A 179 -1.83 14.41 0.74
C SER A 179 -3.03 13.72 0.08
N GLY A 180 -2.86 13.21 -1.15
CA GLY A 180 -3.94 12.58 -1.92
C GLY A 180 -5.03 13.55 -2.36
N THR A 181 -5.00 14.80 -1.88
CA THR A 181 -5.91 15.88 -2.23
C THR A 181 -5.65 16.50 -3.60
N ILE A 182 -4.48 16.24 -4.20
CA ILE A 182 -4.18 16.65 -5.57
C ILE A 182 -4.72 15.58 -6.51
N GLU A 183 -5.86 15.85 -7.13
CA GLU A 183 -6.28 15.14 -8.34
C GLU A 183 -5.29 15.49 -9.45
N MET A 184 -4.53 14.49 -9.89
CA MET A 184 -3.64 14.64 -11.03
C MET A 184 -4.46 14.97 -12.28
N SER A 185 -4.04 16.01 -12.97
CA SER A 185 -4.61 16.40 -14.25
C SER A 185 -4.38 15.32 -15.30
N LYS A 186 -5.23 15.28 -16.32
CA LYS A 186 -5.15 14.33 -17.43
C LYS A 186 -5.01 15.09 -18.73
N ASP A 187 -3.83 15.65 -18.93
CA ASP A 187 -3.49 16.41 -20.12
C ASP A 187 -3.06 15.47 -21.25
N LYS A 188 -3.37 15.89 -22.48
CA LYS A 188 -2.83 15.23 -23.68
C LYS A 188 -1.52 15.91 -24.05
N VAL A 189 -0.42 15.20 -23.92
CA VAL A 189 0.94 15.73 -24.10
C VAL A 189 1.60 15.03 -25.29
N SER A 190 2.14 15.79 -26.25
CA SER A 190 3.10 15.26 -27.23
C SER A 190 4.40 14.97 -26.50
N VAL A 191 4.76 13.69 -26.41
CA VAL A 191 5.90 13.28 -25.56
C VAL A 191 7.22 13.76 -26.12
N LYS A 192 7.36 13.84 -27.44
CA LYS A 192 8.60 14.32 -28.05
C LYS A 192 8.86 15.78 -27.73
N GLU A 193 7.88 16.66 -27.97
CA GLU A 193 7.99 18.09 -27.65
C GLU A 193 8.23 18.32 -26.15
N PHE A 194 7.54 17.54 -25.32
CA PHE A 194 7.67 17.58 -23.87
C PHE A 194 9.07 17.18 -23.37
N VAL A 195 9.64 16.11 -23.92
CA VAL A 195 11.00 15.68 -23.54
C VAL A 195 12.05 16.66 -24.09
N GLU A 196 11.84 17.23 -25.27
CA GLU A 196 12.72 18.28 -25.81
C GLU A 196 12.76 19.51 -24.89
N GLU A 197 11.62 19.95 -24.34
CA GLU A 197 11.54 21.02 -23.34
C GLU A 197 12.38 20.68 -22.09
N ILE A 198 12.26 19.46 -21.58
CA ILE A 198 13.04 18.98 -20.42
C ILE A 198 14.54 18.97 -20.72
N ILE A 199 14.93 18.51 -21.92
CA ILE A 199 16.34 18.47 -22.34
C ILE A 199 16.94 19.88 -22.32
N ILE A 200 16.23 20.88 -22.85
CA ILE A 200 16.68 22.29 -22.85
C ILE A 200 16.92 22.77 -21.41
N ASN A 201 15.94 22.57 -20.53
CA ASN A 201 16.03 23.03 -19.14
C ASN A 201 17.15 22.32 -18.36
N ILE A 202 17.42 21.05 -18.66
CA ILE A 202 18.54 20.31 -18.08
C ILE A 202 19.88 20.83 -18.59
N SER A 203 19.99 21.13 -19.88
CA SER A 203 21.20 21.73 -20.46
C SER A 203 21.53 23.08 -19.83
N ASP A 204 20.51 23.90 -19.56
CA ASP A 204 20.68 25.18 -18.86
C ASP A 204 21.12 24.97 -17.40
N TYR A 205 20.52 24.01 -16.69
CA TYR A 205 20.86 23.70 -15.30
C TYR A 205 22.32 23.27 -15.12
N PHE A 206 22.88 22.48 -16.05
CA PHE A 206 24.26 21.97 -15.97
C PHE A 206 25.32 22.85 -16.64
N SER A 207 24.93 23.96 -17.27
CA SER A 207 25.77 24.79 -18.16
C SER A 207 26.23 24.00 -19.39
N THR A 208 25.75 24.42 -20.57
CA THR A 208 25.73 23.73 -21.88
C THR A 208 26.99 23.00 -22.37
N SER A 209 28.19 23.21 -21.81
CA SER A 209 29.44 22.62 -22.33
C SER A 209 29.67 21.14 -21.94
N ASP A 210 28.88 20.62 -21.01
CA ASP A 210 29.24 19.39 -20.30
C ASP A 210 28.25 18.23 -20.48
N VAL A 211 27.07 18.43 -21.08
CA VAL A 211 26.00 17.42 -21.13
C VAL A 211 25.66 17.08 -22.58
N ASN A 212 25.62 15.79 -22.90
CA ASN A 212 25.16 15.29 -24.19
C ASN A 212 23.91 14.43 -23.98
N ILE A 213 22.76 14.89 -24.46
CA ILE A 213 21.49 14.15 -24.39
C ILE A 213 20.99 13.92 -25.81
N SER A 214 20.74 12.66 -26.15
CA SER A 214 20.12 12.31 -27.44
C SER A 214 18.72 11.74 -27.22
N LEU A 215 17.78 12.13 -28.09
CA LEU A 215 16.39 11.69 -28.07
C LEU A 215 16.11 10.81 -29.29
N HIS A 216 15.56 9.63 -29.05
CA HIS A 216 15.27 8.62 -30.07
C HIS A 216 13.81 8.15 -29.97
N GLY A 217 13.21 7.81 -31.11
CA GLY A 217 11.84 7.30 -31.20
C GLY A 217 10.86 8.28 -31.85
N ASP A 218 9.68 7.76 -32.19
CA ASP A 218 8.60 8.53 -32.79
C ASP A 218 7.75 9.21 -31.70
N ASP A 219 7.13 10.34 -32.07
CA ASP A 219 6.24 11.05 -31.16
C ASP A 219 4.91 10.30 -30.97
N PHE A 220 4.35 10.42 -29.76
CA PHE A 220 3.05 9.89 -29.41
C PHE A 220 2.37 10.77 -28.36
N ILE A 221 1.04 10.67 -28.29
CA ILE A 221 0.25 11.39 -27.27
C ILE A 221 0.21 10.58 -25.98
N LEU A 222 0.66 11.16 -24.88
CA LEU A 222 0.50 10.62 -23.53
C LEU A 222 -0.64 11.32 -22.80
N ILE A 223 -1.38 10.57 -21.98
CA ILE A 223 -2.37 11.13 -21.06
C ILE A 223 -1.75 11.12 -19.66
N CYS A 224 -1.36 12.27 -19.16
CA CYS A 224 -0.72 12.42 -17.85
C CYS A 224 -0.91 13.84 -17.31
N ASP A 225 -0.58 14.03 -16.05
CA ASP A 225 -0.39 15.33 -15.43
C ASP A 225 0.94 15.89 -15.91
N LYS A 226 0.87 16.98 -16.68
CA LYS A 226 2.05 17.52 -17.37
C LYS A 226 3.14 17.92 -16.37
N ASP A 227 2.78 18.63 -15.29
CA ASP A 227 3.73 19.23 -14.36
C ASP A 227 4.41 18.17 -13.48
N TRP A 228 3.63 17.22 -12.94
CA TRP A 228 4.20 16.13 -12.15
C TRP A 228 5.05 15.18 -13.00
N THR A 229 4.60 14.89 -14.22
CA THR A 229 5.38 14.06 -15.15
C THR A 229 6.68 14.76 -15.55
N TYR A 230 6.65 16.10 -15.69
CA TYR A 230 7.84 16.90 -16.00
C TYR A 230 8.86 16.72 -14.88
N GLU A 231 8.45 16.90 -13.64
CA GLU A 231 9.32 16.71 -12.48
C GLU A 231 9.86 15.28 -12.37
N ALA A 232 9.04 14.27 -12.65
CA ALA A 232 9.48 12.87 -12.63
C ALA A 232 10.58 12.60 -13.66
N VAL A 233 10.37 13.00 -14.92
CA VAL A 233 11.35 12.81 -16.00
C VAL A 233 12.60 13.65 -15.75
N PHE A 234 12.44 14.92 -15.36
CA PHE A 234 13.55 15.82 -15.04
C PHE A 234 14.44 15.22 -13.95
N ASN A 235 13.85 14.71 -12.86
CA ASN A 235 14.61 14.08 -11.78
C ASN A 235 15.32 12.80 -12.20
N VAL A 236 14.72 11.97 -13.06
CA VAL A 236 15.37 10.75 -13.57
C VAL A 236 16.56 11.11 -14.46
N VAL A 237 16.40 12.03 -15.42
CA VAL A 237 17.47 12.44 -16.33
C VAL A 237 18.60 13.13 -15.57
N LYS A 238 18.27 14.04 -14.64
CA LYS A 238 19.25 14.71 -13.77
C LYS A 238 20.08 13.69 -12.98
N ASN A 239 19.45 12.68 -12.39
CA ASN A 239 20.17 11.62 -11.68
C ASN A 239 21.09 10.81 -12.61
N GLY A 240 20.65 10.52 -13.83
CA GLY A 240 21.48 9.85 -14.84
C GLY A 240 22.74 10.65 -15.17
N ILE A 241 22.61 11.97 -15.37
CA ILE A 241 23.73 12.87 -15.64
C ILE A 241 24.70 12.93 -14.45
N GLU A 242 24.19 13.10 -13.23
CA GLU A 242 25.03 13.15 -12.02
C GLU A 242 25.77 11.82 -11.75
N ALA A 243 25.20 10.69 -12.17
CA ALA A 243 25.80 9.37 -12.02
C ALA A 243 26.84 9.03 -13.11
N THR A 244 26.73 9.62 -14.30
CA THR A 244 27.55 9.28 -15.46
C THR A 244 28.76 10.21 -15.57
N LYS A 245 29.98 9.65 -15.66
CA LYS A 245 31.23 10.45 -15.74
C LYS A 245 31.29 11.37 -16.95
N ASN A 246 30.80 10.90 -18.10
CA ASN A 246 30.83 11.64 -19.36
C ASN A 246 29.56 12.48 -19.58
N LYS A 247 28.62 12.50 -18.61
CA LYS A 247 27.35 13.23 -18.68
C LYS A 247 26.59 12.99 -20.01
N HIS A 248 26.74 11.79 -20.56
CA HIS A 248 26.06 11.32 -21.75
C HIS A 248 24.83 10.50 -21.35
N ILE A 249 23.66 10.86 -21.87
CA ILE A 249 22.38 10.19 -21.62
C ILE A 249 21.65 9.99 -22.96
N GLU A 250 20.95 8.87 -23.08
CA GLU A 250 20.10 8.59 -24.22
C GLU A 250 18.66 8.42 -23.73
N ILE A 251 17.72 9.10 -24.37
CA ILE A 251 16.30 9.00 -24.07
C ILE A 251 15.61 8.32 -25.23
N TYR A 252 14.85 7.26 -24.94
CA TYR A 252 14.09 6.52 -25.93
C TYR A 252 12.60 6.62 -25.64
N LEU A 253 11.83 6.94 -26.67
CA LEU A 253 10.38 6.96 -26.65
C LEU A 253 9.85 5.65 -27.22
N LYS A 254 8.95 4.99 -26.48
CA LYS A 254 8.39 3.72 -26.90
C LYS A 254 6.88 3.69 -26.71
N GLU A 255 6.15 3.51 -27.80
CA GLU A 255 4.73 3.21 -27.78
C GLU A 255 4.49 1.75 -28.16
N THR A 256 3.63 1.09 -27.40
CA THR A 256 3.13 -0.25 -27.69
C THR A 256 1.61 -0.27 -27.53
N ASN A 257 0.96 -1.34 -27.98
CA ASN A 257 -0.49 -1.50 -27.78
C ASN A 257 -0.90 -1.58 -26.30
N LEU A 258 0.03 -1.88 -25.39
CA LEU A 258 -0.27 -2.09 -23.96
C LEU A 258 0.14 -0.89 -23.09
N TYR A 259 1.22 -0.21 -23.45
CA TYR A 259 1.79 0.87 -22.66
C TYR A 259 2.59 1.85 -23.52
N LYS A 260 2.79 3.03 -22.97
CA LYS A 260 3.68 4.09 -23.45
C LYS A 260 4.82 4.26 -22.45
N SER A 261 6.05 4.46 -22.90
CA SER A 261 7.16 4.70 -21.99
C SER A 261 8.20 5.69 -22.48
N ILE A 262 8.78 6.38 -21.51
CA ILE A 262 9.96 7.23 -21.63
C ILE A 262 11.09 6.47 -20.95
N ILE A 263 12.13 6.11 -21.69
CA ILE A 263 13.26 5.32 -21.19
C ILE A 263 14.47 6.24 -21.15
N VAL A 264 15.05 6.41 -19.97
CA VAL A 264 16.28 7.18 -19.75
C VAL A 264 17.42 6.19 -19.54
N GLU A 265 18.37 6.16 -20.47
CA GLU A 265 19.54 5.31 -20.46
C GLU A 265 20.78 6.08 -20.00
N ASP A 266 21.41 5.58 -18.93
CA ASP A 266 22.65 6.08 -18.38
C ASP A 266 23.81 5.09 -18.55
N PHE A 267 25.04 5.60 -18.56
CA PHE A 267 26.25 4.81 -18.71
C PHE A 267 27.07 4.78 -17.42
N SER A 268 26.38 4.78 -16.28
CA SER A 268 27.00 4.62 -14.96
C SER A 268 27.33 3.15 -14.64
N GLU A 269 27.99 2.90 -13.51
CA GLU A 269 28.29 1.54 -13.04
C GLU A 269 27.03 0.73 -12.67
N GLY A 270 25.89 1.42 -12.57
CA GLY A 270 24.59 0.86 -12.23
C GLY A 270 24.44 0.50 -10.76
N MET A 271 23.28 -0.03 -10.41
CA MET A 271 22.89 -0.36 -9.04
C MET A 271 22.58 -1.84 -8.93
N ASN A 272 23.06 -2.46 -7.85
CA ASN A 272 22.57 -3.79 -7.47
C ASN A 272 21.18 -3.66 -6.82
N LYS A 273 20.49 -4.81 -6.64
CA LYS A 273 19.13 -4.83 -6.07
C LYS A 273 19.03 -4.15 -4.71
N GLN A 274 19.99 -4.39 -3.82
CA GLN A 274 20.00 -3.79 -2.47
C GLN A 274 20.18 -2.26 -2.50
N MET A 275 20.98 -1.76 -3.44
CA MET A 275 21.19 -0.34 -3.64
C MET A 275 19.97 0.32 -4.26
N LEU A 276 19.34 -0.33 -5.25
CA LEU A 276 18.09 0.13 -5.86
C LEU A 276 16.98 0.32 -4.81
N GLU A 277 16.80 -0.67 -3.92
CA GLU A 277 15.84 -0.59 -2.81
C GLU A 277 16.11 0.59 -1.88
N LYS A 278 17.37 0.99 -1.71
CA LYS A 278 17.75 2.14 -0.87
C LYS A 278 17.58 3.48 -1.58
N VAL A 279 17.95 3.61 -2.85
CA VAL A 279 17.83 4.90 -3.58
C VAL A 279 16.39 5.29 -3.88
N LEU A 280 15.46 4.34 -3.81
CA LEU A 280 14.02 4.60 -3.87
C LEU A 280 13.42 5.00 -2.51
N LYS A 281 14.22 5.01 -1.43
CA LYS A 281 13.83 5.62 -0.16
C LYS A 281 14.14 7.11 -0.18
N ARG A 282 13.24 7.91 0.40
CA ARG A 282 13.43 9.37 0.55
C ARG A 282 14.64 9.66 1.43
N PHE A 283 15.28 10.80 1.16
CA PHE A 283 16.45 11.32 1.86
C PHE A 283 17.72 10.46 1.79
N TYR A 284 17.67 9.30 1.13
CA TYR A 284 18.84 8.47 0.94
C TYR A 284 19.75 9.02 -0.15
N LYS A 285 21.05 9.07 0.14
CA LYS A 285 22.09 9.49 -0.80
C LYS A 285 23.16 8.43 -0.91
N ALA A 286 23.34 7.88 -2.10
CA ALA A 286 24.45 6.97 -2.39
C ALA A 286 25.81 7.65 -2.23
N ASN A 287 25.90 8.92 -2.63
CA ASN A 287 27.08 9.76 -2.42
C ASN A 287 26.73 10.92 -1.47
N PRO A 288 27.25 10.94 -0.23
CA PRO A 288 27.01 12.03 0.71
C PRO A 288 27.41 13.41 0.18
N LYS A 289 28.38 13.47 -0.76
CA LYS A 289 28.87 14.71 -1.37
C LYS A 289 27.99 15.24 -2.50
N SER A 290 26.98 14.49 -2.96
CA SER A 290 26.07 15.02 -4.00
C SER A 290 25.31 16.23 -3.47
N LYS A 291 24.93 17.17 -4.34
CA LYS A 291 24.23 18.39 -3.92
C LYS A 291 22.74 18.18 -3.65
N GLY A 292 22.16 17.09 -4.13
CA GLY A 292 20.74 16.76 -3.93
C GLY A 292 20.39 16.26 -2.53
N TYR A 293 19.09 16.23 -2.24
CA TYR A 293 18.52 15.79 -0.97
C TYR A 293 18.08 14.32 -0.94
N GLY A 294 18.26 13.55 -2.02
CA GLY A 294 17.82 12.14 -2.06
C GLY A 294 16.31 11.96 -2.24
N ILE A 295 15.64 12.93 -2.87
CA ILE A 295 14.18 12.96 -3.03
C ILE A 295 13.74 12.68 -4.47
N GLY A 296 14.57 12.96 -5.47
CA GLY A 296 14.18 12.93 -6.89
C GLY A 296 13.64 11.58 -7.39
N LEU A 297 14.40 10.49 -7.21
CA LEU A 297 13.93 9.14 -7.63
C LEU A 297 12.70 8.65 -6.85
N PRO A 298 12.64 8.77 -5.52
CA PRO A 298 11.43 8.48 -4.76
C PRO A 298 10.20 9.27 -5.24
N MET A 299 10.38 10.56 -5.54
CA MET A 299 9.32 11.43 -6.05
C MET A 299 8.85 10.98 -7.43
N ALA A 300 9.78 10.72 -8.36
CA ALA A 300 9.46 10.18 -9.68
C ALA A 300 8.67 8.87 -9.58
N LYS A 301 9.05 7.97 -8.66
CA LYS A 301 8.30 6.74 -8.39
C LYS A 301 6.88 7.03 -7.90
N SER A 302 6.72 7.90 -6.90
CA SER A 302 5.39 8.27 -6.37
C SER A 302 4.49 8.94 -7.41
N VAL A 303 5.06 9.77 -8.29
CA VAL A 303 4.34 10.36 -9.42
C VAL A 303 3.85 9.27 -10.37
N MET A 304 4.72 8.35 -10.77
CA MET A 304 4.32 7.25 -11.67
C MET A 304 3.22 6.39 -11.06
N GLU A 305 3.35 5.99 -9.80
CA GLU A 305 2.34 5.16 -9.11
C GLU A 305 0.98 5.86 -9.02
N LYS A 306 0.93 7.17 -8.77
CA LYS A 306 -0.32 7.95 -8.72
C LYS A 306 -1.01 8.10 -10.08
N GLN A 307 -0.25 8.01 -11.17
CA GLN A 307 -0.78 8.03 -12.53
C GLN A 307 -1.09 6.64 -13.08
N ASN A 308 -1.18 5.62 -12.20
CA ASN A 308 -1.31 4.22 -12.60
C ASN A 308 -0.20 3.77 -13.57
N GLY A 309 1.01 4.30 -13.41
CA GLY A 309 2.20 3.89 -14.13
C GLY A 309 3.22 3.23 -13.22
N GLU A 310 4.40 2.95 -13.77
CA GLU A 310 5.48 2.26 -13.06
C GLU A 310 6.84 2.86 -13.42
N LEU A 311 7.71 3.02 -12.42
CA LEU A 311 9.12 3.35 -12.62
C LEU A 311 9.96 2.07 -12.50
N LEU A 312 10.49 1.60 -13.63
CA LEU A 312 11.29 0.39 -13.71
C LEU A 312 12.78 0.70 -13.84
N TYR A 313 13.61 -0.14 -13.26
CA TYR A 313 15.07 -0.05 -13.42
C TYR A 313 15.61 -1.36 -14.01
N HIS A 314 16.37 -1.24 -15.10
CA HIS A 314 17.06 -2.38 -15.71
C HIS A 314 18.56 -2.11 -15.75
N ARG A 315 19.33 -3.05 -15.19
CA ARG A 315 20.79 -3.04 -15.29
C ARG A 315 21.22 -3.84 -16.51
N GLY A 316 21.73 -3.14 -17.53
CA GLY A 316 22.32 -3.76 -18.71
C GLY A 316 23.80 -4.07 -18.50
N LYS A 317 24.43 -4.65 -19.54
CA LYS A 317 25.88 -4.96 -19.54
C LYS A 317 26.76 -3.73 -19.82
N LYS A 318 26.22 -2.74 -20.54
CA LYS A 318 26.94 -1.55 -21.00
C LYS A 318 26.36 -0.24 -20.45
N SER A 319 25.09 -0.28 -20.08
CA SER A 319 24.26 0.87 -19.72
C SER A 319 23.15 0.40 -18.77
N ASN A 320 22.53 1.34 -18.09
CA ASN A 320 21.39 1.10 -17.22
C ASN A 320 20.22 1.96 -17.67
N THR A 321 19.01 1.49 -17.45
CA THR A 321 17.82 2.22 -17.89
C THR A 321 16.84 2.40 -16.75
N PHE A 322 16.30 3.61 -16.65
CA PHE A 322 15.07 3.91 -15.95
C PHE A 322 13.94 4.05 -16.97
N GLU A 323 12.90 3.23 -16.85
CA GLU A 323 11.73 3.27 -17.73
C GLU A 323 10.55 3.82 -16.94
N LEU A 324 10.03 4.98 -17.35
CA LEU A 324 8.77 5.54 -16.90
C LEU A 324 7.66 4.99 -17.80
N ARG A 325 6.92 4.00 -17.30
CA ARG A 325 5.88 3.29 -18.06
C ARG A 325 4.49 3.73 -17.65
N PHE A 326 3.67 4.10 -18.62
CA PHE A 326 2.28 4.52 -18.48
C PHE A 326 1.37 3.48 -19.14
N TYR A 327 0.36 3.02 -18.40
CA TYR A 327 -0.64 2.07 -18.91
C TYR A 327 -1.86 2.85 -19.41
N ASN A 328 -2.43 2.42 -20.55
CA ASN A 328 -3.58 3.08 -21.20
C ASN A 328 -4.87 2.97 -20.38
#